data_AF-A0A6B0XKM1-F1
#
_entry.id   AF-A0A6B0XKM1-F1
#
_cell.length_a   1.000
_cell.length_b   1.000
_cell.length_c   1.000
_cell.angle_alpha   90.00
_cell.angle_beta   90.00
_cell.angle_gamma   90.00
#
_symmetry.space_group_name_H-M   'P 1'
#
loop_
_entity.id
_entity.type
_entity.pdbx_description
1 polymer ?
#
loop_
_entity_poly.entity_id
_entity_poly.type
_entity_poly.pdbx_seq_one_letter_code
_entity_poly.pdbx_strand_id
1 'polypeptide(L)'
;MTEVADDVTITLGVEEELFLVDPDSRDLLNDPDPRIFEACGEAAGGQKIVHEFLRSQIETNTAVHDSVAGVREGLKAARRLVVEAAQAHGAAVIGASTHPFAAWEAQLPTPRDRYRQFASTYQETVRRLVICGMHVHAGFGDFDTRIRVMTALRRYLPLFIGLSASSPFSEGRESGFKCNRLNLFEAMPRTSIPGPLDSRAEYEALLGEYQRMAFITDGSEIWWDIRPSHKFPTVELRICDTCPAIEDAMCIVALYASLIRTLARRDREGALPPEPPTEIIVENKWLAQRYGMLAFLGDTRRGGRIDIADELQELVDELAEDASALGCERELRHCLKIVREGSSADRQLDLYRLRLVEGAAKDEALREVVDLLVSETGGNL
;
A
#
# COMPACT_ATOMS: atom_id res chain seq x y z
N MET A 1 -28.26 26.77 15.34
CA MET A 1 -26.87 26.28 15.42
C MET A 1 -26.88 25.13 16.40
N THR A 2 -27.21 23.94 15.92
CA THR A 2 -27.12 22.70 16.68
C THR A 2 -25.66 22.25 16.60
N GLU A 3 -24.96 22.33 17.73
CA GLU A 3 -23.67 21.67 17.93
C GLU A 3 -23.89 20.16 17.76
N VAL A 4 -23.50 19.62 16.60
CA VAL A 4 -23.27 18.19 16.47
C VAL A 4 -21.85 17.97 16.95
N ALA A 5 -21.70 17.45 18.17
CA ALA A 5 -20.45 16.94 18.67
C ALA A 5 -20.06 15.72 17.83
N ASP A 6 -19.35 15.98 16.75
CA ASP A 6 -19.14 15.04 15.66
C ASP A 6 -17.75 14.38 15.75
N ASP A 7 -17.55 13.58 16.79
CA ASP A 7 -16.26 12.96 17.05
C ASP A 7 -16.29 11.50 16.54
N VAL A 8 -16.10 11.32 15.22
CA VAL A 8 -15.58 10.04 14.73
C VAL A 8 -14.09 10.03 15.07
N THR A 9 -13.75 9.41 16.20
CA THR A 9 -12.36 9.17 16.59
C THR A 9 -11.75 8.08 15.69
N ILE A 10 -10.57 8.35 15.15
CA ILE A 10 -9.85 7.43 14.26
C ILE A 10 -8.44 7.21 14.83
N THR A 11 -8.07 5.95 15.01
CA THR A 11 -6.68 5.55 15.29
C THR A 11 -6.06 4.98 14.03
N LEU A 12 -4.79 5.26 13.77
CA LEU A 12 -4.09 4.87 12.55
C LEU A 12 -2.81 4.09 12.86
N GLY A 13 -2.46 3.16 11.98
CA GLY A 13 -1.16 2.47 11.96
C GLY A 13 -0.76 2.15 10.54
N VAL A 14 0.53 2.18 10.24
CA VAL A 14 1.07 1.91 8.89
C VAL A 14 2.07 0.77 8.98
N GLU A 15 1.95 -0.15 8.03
CA GLU A 15 2.93 -1.21 7.76
C GLU A 15 3.59 -0.92 6.41
N GLU A 16 4.92 -0.95 6.34
CA GLU A 16 5.67 -0.85 5.09
C GLU A 16 6.63 -2.01 4.95
N GLU A 17 6.55 -2.70 3.81
CA GLU A 17 7.55 -3.65 3.36
C GLU A 17 8.58 -2.88 2.50
N LEU A 18 9.87 -3.06 2.79
CA LEU A 18 10.99 -2.40 2.11
C LEU A 18 12.00 -3.45 1.63
N PHE A 19 12.71 -3.15 0.55
CA PHE A 19 13.77 -4.03 0.05
C PHE A 19 15.15 -3.61 0.56
N LEU A 20 15.98 -4.58 0.90
CA LEU A 20 17.41 -4.45 1.16
C LEU A 20 18.19 -4.72 -0.13
N VAL A 21 18.98 -3.73 -0.56
CA VAL A 21 19.75 -3.78 -1.80
C VAL A 21 21.25 -3.68 -1.52
N ASP A 22 22.05 -4.31 -2.36
CA ASP A 22 23.50 -4.21 -2.37
C ASP A 22 23.91 -2.85 -2.96
N PRO A 23 24.61 -1.98 -2.20
CA PRO A 23 25.04 -0.68 -2.68
C PRO A 23 25.99 -0.73 -3.87
N ASP A 24 26.64 -1.86 -4.16
CA ASP A 24 27.56 -1.98 -5.30
C ASP A 24 26.80 -2.41 -6.57
N SER A 25 26.14 -3.57 -6.52
CA SER A 25 25.42 -4.12 -7.69
C SER A 25 24.06 -3.47 -7.96
N ARG A 26 23.46 -2.83 -6.94
CA ARG A 26 22.06 -2.36 -6.87
C ARG A 26 21.02 -3.48 -6.95
N ASP A 27 21.43 -4.74 -6.86
CA ASP A 27 20.50 -5.87 -6.82
C ASP A 27 20.02 -6.12 -5.38
N LEU A 28 19.00 -6.96 -5.21
CA LEU A 28 18.54 -7.39 -3.89
C LEU A 28 19.63 -8.19 -3.15
N LEU A 29 19.76 -7.95 -1.85
CA LEU A 29 20.58 -8.78 -0.97
C LEU A 29 19.88 -10.10 -0.68
N ASN A 30 20.27 -11.18 -1.38
CA ASN A 30 19.67 -12.50 -1.19
C ASN A 30 19.82 -13.04 0.25
N ASP A 31 20.90 -12.66 0.95
CA ASP A 31 21.17 -13.04 2.34
C ASP A 31 21.77 -11.84 3.11
N PRO A 32 20.94 -10.89 3.56
CA PRO A 32 21.41 -9.70 4.26
C PRO A 32 21.96 -10.05 5.65
N ASP A 33 22.87 -9.21 6.16
CA ASP A 33 23.47 -9.39 7.49
C ASP A 33 22.37 -9.39 8.58
N PRO A 34 22.22 -10.46 9.38
CA PRO A 34 21.23 -10.53 10.45
C PRO A 34 21.30 -9.36 11.44
N ARG A 35 22.48 -8.74 11.61
CA ARG A 35 22.68 -7.59 12.50
C ARG A 35 21.84 -6.37 12.12
N ILE A 36 21.41 -6.25 10.85
CA ILE A 36 20.45 -5.22 10.41
C ILE A 36 19.15 -5.35 11.23
N PHE A 37 18.63 -6.58 11.36
CA PHE A 37 17.38 -6.84 12.08
C PHE A 37 17.56 -6.77 13.59
N GLU A 38 18.72 -7.18 14.11
CA GLU A 38 19.06 -7.07 15.54
C GLU A 38 19.11 -5.59 15.97
N ALA A 39 19.82 -4.74 15.23
CA ALA A 39 19.92 -3.31 15.49
C ALA A 39 18.54 -2.62 15.45
N CYS A 40 17.69 -3.01 14.49
CA CYS A 40 16.31 -2.53 14.42
C CYS A 40 15.50 -2.96 15.66
N GLY A 41 15.61 -4.21 16.09
CA GLY A 41 14.86 -4.75 17.23
C GLY A 41 15.19 -4.06 18.56
N GLU A 42 16.48 -3.75 18.80
CA GLU A 42 16.93 -3.08 20.02
C GLU A 42 16.42 -1.63 20.15
N ALA A 43 16.29 -0.93 19.02
CA ALA A 43 15.95 0.49 18.98
C ALA A 43 14.47 0.79 18.66
N ALA A 44 13.64 -0.24 18.43
CA ALA A 44 12.30 -0.07 17.85
C ALA A 44 11.31 0.75 18.72
N GLY A 45 11.55 0.95 20.02
CA GLY A 45 10.83 1.95 20.82
C GLY A 45 9.30 1.85 20.82
N GLY A 46 8.72 0.66 20.57
CA GLY A 46 7.27 0.42 20.45
C GLY A 46 6.79 0.18 19.01
N GLN A 47 7.63 0.46 18.01
CA GLN A 47 7.48 -0.01 16.64
C GLN A 47 7.85 -1.48 16.56
N LYS A 48 7.46 -2.12 15.47
CA LYS A 48 7.82 -3.52 15.22
C LYS A 48 8.51 -3.62 13.87
N ILE A 49 9.77 -4.05 13.90
CA ILE A 49 10.55 -4.33 12.69
C ILE A 49 10.80 -5.83 12.64
N VAL A 50 10.38 -6.48 11.55
CA VAL A 50 10.48 -7.93 11.41
C VAL A 50 10.97 -8.34 10.02
N HIS A 51 11.49 -9.55 9.96
CA HIS A 51 11.64 -10.27 8.69
C HIS A 51 10.27 -10.52 8.06
N GLU A 52 10.20 -10.31 6.74
CA GLU A 52 9.08 -10.70 5.89
C GLU A 52 9.36 -12.04 5.17
N PHE A 53 8.55 -12.40 4.18
CA PHE A 53 8.58 -13.64 3.41
C PHE A 53 9.95 -13.89 2.76
N LEU A 54 10.54 -12.88 2.12
CA LEU A 54 11.89 -12.95 1.56
C LEU A 54 12.92 -12.37 2.54
N ARG A 55 14.13 -12.91 2.51
CA ARG A 55 15.22 -12.42 3.37
C ARG A 55 15.63 -10.99 3.03
N SER A 56 15.53 -10.63 1.75
CA SER A 56 15.80 -9.30 1.22
C SER A 56 14.74 -8.25 1.58
N GLN A 57 13.75 -8.60 2.41
CA GLN A 57 12.65 -7.72 2.81
C GLN A 57 12.65 -7.46 4.31
N ILE A 58 12.31 -6.22 4.65
CA ILE A 58 12.10 -5.78 6.02
C ILE A 58 10.73 -5.12 6.12
N GLU A 59 9.93 -5.59 7.08
CA GLU A 59 8.60 -5.04 7.38
C GLU A 59 8.74 -4.10 8.59
N THR A 60 8.22 -2.89 8.44
CA THR A 60 8.18 -1.88 9.51
C THR A 60 6.74 -1.54 9.85
N ASN A 61 6.38 -1.64 11.13
CA ASN A 61 5.04 -1.33 11.62
C ASN A 61 5.15 -0.21 12.64
N THR A 62 4.46 0.91 12.36
CA THR A 62 4.34 2.01 13.32
C THR A 62 3.58 1.56 14.56
N ALA A 63 3.71 2.32 15.65
CA ALA A 63 2.73 2.23 16.74
C ALA A 63 1.34 2.66 16.25
N VAL A 64 0.34 2.50 17.12
CA VAL A 64 -0.98 3.09 16.91
C VAL A 64 -0.92 4.58 17.26
N HIS A 65 -1.40 5.44 16.36
CA HIS A 65 -1.42 6.88 16.52
C HIS A 65 -2.84 7.44 16.42
N ASP A 66 -3.15 8.46 17.20
CA ASP A 66 -4.46 9.14 17.17
C ASP A 66 -4.52 10.30 16.16
N SER A 67 -3.47 10.48 15.36
CA SER A 67 -3.39 11.55 14.36
C SER A 67 -2.49 11.20 13.18
N VAL A 68 -2.77 11.80 12.01
CA VAL A 68 -1.94 11.68 10.81
C VAL A 68 -0.52 12.21 11.04
N ALA A 69 -0.38 13.29 11.82
CA ALA A 69 0.93 13.82 12.22
C ALA A 69 1.72 12.81 13.08
N GLY A 70 1.06 12.09 13.98
CA GLY A 70 1.69 11.02 14.76
C GLY A 70 2.21 9.89 13.87
N VAL A 71 1.39 9.45 12.89
CA VAL A 71 1.81 8.44 11.91
C VAL A 71 3.04 8.90 11.12
N ARG A 72 3.09 10.16 10.69
CA ARG A 72 4.24 10.73 9.97
C ARG A 72 5.54 10.58 10.76
N GLU A 73 5.54 10.96 12.03
CA GLU A 73 6.73 10.86 12.88
C GLU A 73 7.10 9.40 13.15
N GLY A 74 6.10 8.53 13.35
CA GLY A 74 6.31 7.08 13.46
C GLY A 74 6.97 6.49 12.23
N LEU A 75 6.48 6.83 11.04
CA LEU A 75 7.01 6.35 9.76
C LEU A 75 8.44 6.84 9.51
N LYS A 76 8.70 8.12 9.78
CA LYS A 76 10.06 8.68 9.70
C LYS A 76 11.03 7.95 10.62
N ALA A 77 10.65 7.75 11.88
CA ALA A 77 11.48 7.06 12.85
C ALA A 77 11.75 5.61 12.42
N ALA A 78 10.74 4.89 11.92
CA ALA A 78 10.88 3.52 11.46
C ALA A 78 11.84 3.41 10.25
N ARG A 79 11.64 4.25 9.23
CA ARG A 79 12.52 4.29 8.06
C ARG A 79 13.94 4.72 8.41
N ARG A 80 14.11 5.73 9.27
CA ARG A 80 15.43 6.18 9.72
C ARG A 80 16.19 5.03 10.38
N LEU A 81 15.54 4.31 11.29
CA LEU A 81 16.12 3.17 11.96
C LEU A 81 16.56 2.08 10.98
N VAL A 82 15.69 1.71 10.04
CA VAL A 82 16.02 0.69 9.02
C VAL A 82 17.14 1.14 8.09
N VAL A 83 17.11 2.39 7.63
CA VAL A 83 18.14 2.95 6.74
C VAL A 83 19.49 3.01 7.45
N GLU A 84 19.55 3.52 8.68
CA GLU A 84 20.80 3.60 9.46
C GLU A 84 21.35 2.20 9.76
N ALA A 85 20.49 1.24 10.13
CA ALA A 85 20.90 -0.14 10.37
C ALA A 85 21.42 -0.82 9.10
N ALA A 86 20.72 -0.66 7.96
CA ALA A 86 21.17 -1.19 6.69
C ALA A 86 22.54 -0.62 6.30
N GLN A 87 22.70 0.70 6.37
CA GLN A 87 23.96 1.37 6.03
C GLN A 87 25.13 0.92 6.91
N ALA A 88 24.91 0.77 8.22
CA ALA A 88 25.93 0.29 9.16
C ALA A 88 26.43 -1.14 8.85
N HIS A 89 25.63 -1.92 8.12
CA HIS A 89 25.91 -3.31 7.78
C HIS A 89 26.05 -3.55 6.26
N GLY A 90 26.38 -2.50 5.50
CA GLY A 90 26.75 -2.62 4.08
C GLY A 90 25.57 -2.84 3.13
N ALA A 91 24.37 -2.42 3.52
CA ALA A 91 23.16 -2.49 2.71
C ALA A 91 22.58 -1.08 2.46
N ALA A 92 21.79 -0.94 1.41
CA ALA A 92 20.89 0.20 1.20
C ALA A 92 19.43 -0.27 1.19
N VAL A 93 18.50 0.68 1.24
CA VAL A 93 17.07 0.41 1.37
C VAL A 93 16.31 1.11 0.27
N ILE A 94 15.35 0.42 -0.36
CA ILE A 94 14.40 1.04 -1.27
C ILE A 94 12.96 0.76 -0.84
N GLY A 95 12.13 1.80 -0.88
CA GLY A 95 10.68 1.72 -0.85
C GLY A 95 10.14 1.67 -2.27
N ALA A 96 9.82 0.48 -2.75
CA ALA A 96 9.16 0.27 -4.03
C ALA A 96 8.49 -1.10 -4.01
N SER A 97 7.43 -1.27 -4.79
CA SER A 97 6.64 -2.51 -4.75
C SER A 97 7.15 -3.63 -5.64
N THR A 98 8.05 -3.34 -6.58
CA THR A 98 8.88 -4.33 -7.27
C THR A 98 10.29 -3.80 -7.38
N HIS A 99 11.29 -4.69 -7.32
CA HIS A 99 12.65 -4.32 -7.66
C HIS A 99 12.77 -4.12 -9.19
N PRO A 100 13.49 -3.09 -9.69
CA PRO A 100 13.53 -2.82 -11.12
C PRO A 100 14.06 -3.98 -11.98
N PHE A 101 15.00 -4.76 -11.46
CA PHE A 101 15.65 -5.82 -12.23
C PHE A 101 15.93 -7.13 -11.50
N ALA A 102 15.50 -7.29 -10.25
CA ALA A 102 15.83 -8.50 -9.52
C ALA A 102 15.11 -9.71 -10.12
N ALA A 103 15.83 -10.82 -10.27
CA ALA A 103 15.27 -12.10 -10.67
C ALA A 103 14.68 -12.81 -9.45
N TRP A 104 13.44 -13.30 -9.57
CA TRP A 104 12.76 -13.98 -8.47
C TRP A 104 13.41 -15.31 -8.12
N GLU A 105 14.00 -16.00 -9.10
CA GLU A 105 14.69 -17.28 -8.94
C GLU A 105 15.92 -17.19 -8.02
N ALA A 106 16.51 -16.00 -7.91
CA ALA A 106 17.67 -15.76 -7.05
C ALA A 106 17.29 -15.52 -5.58
N GLN A 107 16.01 -15.26 -5.29
CA GLN A 107 15.57 -14.82 -3.96
C GLN A 107 15.37 -15.99 -3.00
N LEU A 108 15.79 -15.78 -1.74
CA LEU A 108 15.69 -16.80 -0.69
C LEU A 108 14.53 -16.48 0.28
N PRO A 109 13.67 -17.47 0.59
CA PRO A 109 12.66 -17.28 1.61
C PRO A 109 13.30 -17.24 3.00
N THR A 110 12.67 -16.48 3.90
CA THR A 110 13.01 -16.44 5.31
C THR A 110 12.79 -17.82 5.94
N PRO A 111 13.74 -18.38 6.72
CA PRO A 111 13.70 -19.76 7.21
C PRO A 111 12.73 -19.93 8.41
N ARG A 112 11.45 -19.64 8.22
CA ARG A 112 10.36 -19.86 9.19
C ARG A 112 9.40 -20.93 8.67
N ASP A 113 8.91 -21.80 9.54
CA ASP A 113 8.05 -22.93 9.14
C ASP A 113 6.76 -22.48 8.45
N ARG A 114 6.15 -21.37 8.91
CA ARG A 114 4.99 -20.75 8.25
C ARG A 114 5.27 -20.43 6.77
N TYR A 115 6.44 -19.88 6.45
CA TYR A 115 6.81 -19.51 5.08
C TYR A 115 7.14 -20.73 4.21
N ARG A 116 7.73 -21.78 4.80
CA ARG A 116 7.91 -23.07 4.10
C ARG A 116 6.57 -23.71 3.74
N GLN A 117 5.63 -23.71 4.67
CA GLN A 117 4.28 -24.20 4.42
C GLN A 117 3.58 -23.37 3.35
N PHE A 118 3.66 -22.04 3.44
CA PHE A 118 3.13 -21.12 2.44
C PHE A 118 3.69 -21.38 1.03
N ALA A 119 5.01 -21.53 0.91
CA ALA A 119 5.67 -21.90 -0.35
C ALA A 119 5.21 -23.27 -0.87
N SER A 120 5.03 -24.25 0.01
CA SER A 120 4.55 -25.59 -0.34
C SER A 120 3.07 -25.61 -0.75
N THR A 121 2.25 -24.72 -0.23
CA THR A 121 0.81 -24.67 -0.57
C THR A 121 0.59 -23.98 -1.91
N TYR A 122 1.22 -22.82 -2.13
CA TYR A 122 0.90 -21.95 -3.28
C TYR A 122 1.87 -22.11 -4.46
N GLN A 123 3.02 -22.77 -4.26
CA GLN A 123 3.92 -23.18 -5.34
C GLN A 123 4.33 -22.02 -6.27
N GLU A 124 4.01 -22.10 -7.57
CA GLU A 124 4.49 -21.16 -8.58
C GLU A 124 4.02 -19.71 -8.33
N THR A 125 2.82 -19.54 -7.80
CA THR A 125 2.24 -18.20 -7.61
C THR A 125 3.00 -17.42 -6.55
N VAL A 126 3.43 -18.07 -5.46
CA VAL A 126 4.16 -17.43 -4.37
C VAL A 126 5.65 -17.25 -4.65
N ARG A 127 6.26 -18.16 -5.43
CA ARG A 127 7.70 -18.06 -5.78
C ARG A 127 8.06 -16.76 -6.49
N ARG A 128 7.12 -16.21 -7.25
CA ARG A 128 7.28 -14.97 -8.04
C ARG A 128 6.96 -13.69 -7.25
N LEU A 129 6.54 -13.80 -5.99
CA LEU A 129 6.13 -12.65 -5.16
C LEU A 129 7.32 -11.92 -4.53
N VAL A 130 8.19 -11.38 -5.38
CA VAL A 130 9.20 -10.39 -4.97
C VAL A 130 8.55 -9.01 -4.98
N ILE A 131 7.62 -8.82 -4.05
CA ILE A 131 6.78 -7.63 -3.97
C ILE A 131 6.75 -7.08 -2.54
N CYS A 132 6.71 -5.75 -2.43
CA CYS A 132 6.52 -5.05 -1.16
C CYS A 132 5.22 -4.25 -1.18
N GLY A 133 4.45 -4.23 -0.10
CA GLY A 133 3.26 -3.39 0.05
C GLY A 133 3.37 -2.33 1.15
N MET A 134 2.47 -1.35 1.05
CA MET A 134 2.12 -0.46 2.16
C MET A 134 0.70 -0.79 2.61
N HIS A 135 0.51 -1.03 3.91
CA HIS A 135 -0.81 -1.25 4.50
C HIS A 135 -1.15 -0.14 5.49
N VAL A 136 -2.39 0.33 5.46
CA VAL A 136 -2.89 1.35 6.41
C VAL A 136 -4.04 0.78 7.21
N HIS A 137 -3.84 0.69 8.51
CA HIS A 137 -4.85 0.29 9.48
C HIS A 137 -5.59 1.52 10.00
N ALA A 138 -6.92 1.46 10.04
CA ALA A 138 -7.76 2.46 10.69
C ALA A 138 -8.75 1.83 11.67
N GLY A 139 -8.65 2.19 12.94
CA GLY A 139 -9.60 1.83 13.99
C GLY A 139 -10.63 2.93 14.18
N PHE A 140 -11.91 2.58 14.08
CA PHE A 140 -13.04 3.49 14.23
C PHE A 140 -14.32 2.68 14.41
N GLY A 141 -15.34 3.28 15.04
CA GLY A 141 -16.69 2.72 15.16
C GLY A 141 -16.76 1.30 15.75
N ASP A 142 -17.94 0.69 15.65
CA ASP A 142 -18.10 -0.73 15.92
C ASP A 142 -17.74 -1.58 14.67
N PHE A 143 -17.85 -2.90 14.78
CA PHE A 143 -17.50 -3.80 13.68
C PHE A 143 -18.46 -3.63 12.49
N ASP A 144 -19.75 -3.43 12.73
CA ASP A 144 -20.75 -3.32 11.66
C ASP A 144 -20.55 -2.02 10.86
N THR A 145 -20.30 -0.90 11.54
CA THR A 145 -19.90 0.36 10.88
C THR A 145 -18.60 0.16 10.08
N ARG A 146 -17.60 -0.55 10.60
CA ARG A 146 -16.38 -0.84 9.85
C ARG A 146 -16.65 -1.64 8.58
N ILE A 147 -17.57 -2.61 8.62
CA ILE A 147 -17.96 -3.39 7.43
C ILE A 147 -18.64 -2.49 6.39
N ARG A 148 -19.64 -1.69 6.79
CA ARG A 148 -20.36 -0.81 5.85
C ARG A 148 -19.46 0.26 5.26
N VAL A 149 -18.59 0.88 6.06
CA VAL A 149 -17.60 1.86 5.59
C VAL A 149 -16.57 1.21 4.68
N MET A 150 -16.06 0.01 5.00
CA MET A 150 -15.17 -0.75 4.11
C MET A 150 -15.84 -1.04 2.76
N THR A 151 -17.10 -1.44 2.77
CA THR A 151 -17.90 -1.69 1.56
C THR A 151 -17.98 -0.42 0.72
N ALA A 152 -18.35 0.73 1.31
CA ALA A 152 -18.37 2.04 0.64
C ALA A 152 -16.98 2.48 0.11
N LEU A 153 -15.90 2.14 0.82
CA LEU A 153 -14.52 2.47 0.45
C LEU A 153 -14.08 1.78 -0.85
N ARG A 154 -14.69 0.66 -1.23
CA ARG A 154 -14.28 -0.14 -2.39
C ARG A 154 -14.19 0.69 -3.67
N ARG A 155 -15.10 1.65 -3.86
CA ARG A 155 -15.13 2.52 -5.05
C ARG A 155 -13.92 3.45 -5.17
N TYR A 156 -13.27 3.79 -4.06
CA TYR A 156 -12.14 4.70 -4.02
C TYR A 156 -10.79 3.97 -4.15
N LEU A 157 -10.78 2.65 -4.04
CA LEU A 157 -9.57 1.81 -4.13
C LEU A 157 -8.69 2.09 -5.36
N PRO A 158 -9.25 2.28 -6.58
CA PRO A 158 -8.44 2.63 -7.76
C PRO A 158 -7.64 3.93 -7.62
N LEU A 159 -8.13 4.91 -6.84
CA LEU A 159 -7.42 6.18 -6.61
C LEU A 159 -6.13 5.95 -5.82
N PHE A 160 -6.18 5.06 -4.82
CA PHE A 160 -5.00 4.69 -4.03
C PHE A 160 -3.92 3.98 -4.87
N ILE A 161 -4.32 3.20 -5.88
CA ILE A 161 -3.37 2.60 -6.84
C ILE A 161 -2.66 3.70 -7.63
N GLY A 162 -3.42 4.64 -8.20
CA GLY A 162 -2.85 5.75 -8.98
C GLY A 162 -1.84 6.57 -8.18
N LEU A 163 -2.18 6.89 -6.93
CA LEU A 163 -1.34 7.67 -6.02
C LEU A 163 -0.08 6.93 -5.56
N SER A 164 -0.20 5.63 -5.29
CA SER A 164 0.88 4.85 -4.66
C SER A 164 1.85 4.20 -5.65
N ALA A 165 1.47 4.08 -6.93
CA ALA A 165 2.18 3.30 -7.93
C ALA A 165 3.71 3.51 -7.92
N SER A 166 4.45 2.42 -7.68
CA SER A 166 5.92 2.42 -7.59
C SER A 166 6.55 1.17 -8.21
N SER A 167 5.79 0.36 -8.94
CA SER A 167 6.24 -0.92 -9.50
C SER A 167 6.13 -1.01 -11.03
N PRO A 168 6.77 -0.12 -11.82
CA PRO A 168 6.63 -0.14 -13.27
C PRO A 168 7.49 -1.19 -13.98
N PHE A 169 8.50 -1.74 -13.30
CA PHE A 169 9.44 -2.70 -13.86
C PHE A 169 9.20 -4.11 -13.31
N SER A 170 9.64 -5.10 -14.08
CA SER A 170 9.67 -6.52 -13.71
C SER A 170 10.86 -7.18 -14.38
N GLU A 171 11.81 -7.73 -13.64
CA GLU A 171 12.94 -8.51 -14.18
C GLU A 171 13.72 -7.77 -15.29
N GLY A 172 13.95 -6.47 -15.11
CA GLY A 172 14.82 -5.66 -15.98
C GLY A 172 14.12 -5.13 -17.25
N ARG A 173 12.80 -5.22 -17.30
CA ARG A 173 11.98 -4.67 -18.39
C ARG A 173 10.84 -3.82 -17.86
N GLU A 174 10.42 -2.84 -18.66
CA GLU A 174 9.15 -2.16 -18.44
C GLU A 174 8.03 -3.20 -18.48
N SER A 175 7.23 -3.29 -17.41
CA SER A 175 6.14 -4.26 -17.30
C SER A 175 4.94 -3.88 -18.19
N GLY A 176 4.86 -2.59 -18.54
CA GLY A 176 3.68 -1.97 -19.13
C GLY A 176 2.67 -1.47 -18.08
N PHE A 177 2.82 -1.80 -16.80
CA PHE A 177 1.98 -1.30 -15.71
C PHE A 177 2.69 -0.17 -14.96
N LYS A 178 1.92 0.64 -14.22
CA LYS A 178 2.44 1.58 -13.21
C LYS A 178 2.49 0.91 -11.83
N CYS A 179 1.50 0.08 -11.53
CA CYS A 179 1.45 -0.80 -10.37
C CYS A 179 1.39 -2.27 -10.84
N ASN A 180 2.56 -2.91 -11.01
CA ASN A 180 2.66 -4.31 -11.40
C ASN A 180 2.52 -5.27 -10.21
N ARG A 181 2.78 -4.82 -8.97
CA ARG A 181 2.65 -5.66 -7.76
C ARG A 181 1.31 -6.37 -7.68
N LEU A 182 0.21 -5.65 -7.89
CA LEU A 182 -1.13 -6.23 -7.78
C LEU A 182 -1.39 -7.27 -8.88
N ASN A 183 -0.85 -7.08 -10.08
CA ASN A 183 -0.93 -8.06 -11.16
C ASN A 183 -0.21 -9.37 -10.80
N LEU A 184 0.97 -9.28 -10.17
CA LEU A 184 1.68 -10.45 -9.64
C LEU A 184 0.90 -11.12 -8.51
N PHE A 185 0.33 -10.32 -7.60
CA PHE A 185 -0.38 -10.82 -6.43
C PHE A 185 -1.72 -11.50 -6.77
N GLU A 186 -2.42 -11.06 -7.82
CA GLU A 186 -3.71 -11.62 -8.25
C GLU A 186 -3.62 -13.08 -8.74
N ALA A 187 -2.42 -13.62 -8.97
CA ALA A 187 -2.25 -15.05 -9.19
C ALA A 187 -2.59 -15.89 -7.94
N MET A 188 -2.59 -15.28 -6.75
CA MET A 188 -2.97 -15.94 -5.50
C MET A 188 -4.50 -16.02 -5.35
N PRO A 189 -5.03 -17.12 -4.78
CA PRO A 189 -6.47 -17.22 -4.51
C PRO A 189 -6.90 -16.22 -3.44
N ARG A 190 -8.19 -15.84 -3.42
CA ARG A 190 -8.79 -14.98 -2.38
C ARG A 190 -8.14 -13.59 -2.28
N THR A 191 -7.68 -13.09 -3.41
CA THR A 191 -7.16 -11.72 -3.60
C THR A 191 -8.23 -10.84 -4.26
N SER A 192 -7.86 -9.59 -4.53
CA SER A 192 -8.68 -8.58 -5.23
C SER A 192 -9.79 -7.95 -4.38
N ILE A 193 -10.68 -7.22 -5.03
CA ILE A 193 -11.73 -6.40 -4.42
C ILE A 193 -12.74 -7.33 -3.70
N PRO A 194 -13.01 -7.13 -2.40
CA PRO A 194 -14.03 -7.93 -1.71
C PRO A 194 -15.42 -7.66 -2.27
N GLY A 195 -16.29 -8.68 -2.21
CA GLY A 195 -17.73 -8.47 -2.44
C GLY A 195 -18.33 -7.52 -1.40
N PRO A 196 -19.49 -6.88 -1.69
CA PRO A 196 -20.16 -6.05 -0.71
C PRO A 196 -20.59 -6.88 0.51
N LEU A 197 -20.40 -6.30 1.69
CA LEU A 197 -20.86 -6.84 2.97
C LEU A 197 -21.54 -5.71 3.76
N ASP A 198 -22.59 -6.04 4.51
CA ASP A 198 -23.36 -5.04 5.27
C ASP A 198 -23.23 -5.19 6.79
N SER A 199 -22.74 -6.34 7.25
CA SER A 199 -22.59 -6.60 8.69
C SER A 199 -21.47 -7.57 9.03
N ARG A 200 -21.12 -7.57 10.32
CA ARG A 200 -20.29 -8.58 10.98
C ARG A 200 -20.82 -9.99 10.76
N ALA A 201 -22.13 -10.17 10.83
CA ALA A 201 -22.75 -11.49 10.69
C ALA A 201 -22.52 -12.08 9.29
N GLU A 202 -22.64 -11.25 8.24
CA GLU A 202 -22.33 -11.69 6.87
C GLU A 202 -20.85 -12.03 6.69
N TYR A 203 -19.96 -11.19 7.24
CA TYR A 203 -18.52 -11.46 7.22
C TYR A 203 -18.14 -12.76 7.93
N GLU A 204 -18.66 -12.97 9.15
CA GLU A 204 -18.42 -14.18 9.93
C GLU A 204 -19.04 -15.42 9.28
N ALA A 205 -20.21 -15.29 8.64
CA ALA A 205 -20.82 -16.39 7.89
C ALA A 205 -19.94 -16.81 6.71
N LEU A 206 -19.40 -15.85 5.94
CA LEU A 206 -18.50 -16.10 4.83
C LEU A 206 -17.20 -16.77 5.29
N LEU A 207 -16.55 -16.24 6.34
CA LEU A 207 -15.37 -16.88 6.93
C LEU A 207 -15.67 -18.30 7.42
N GLY A 208 -16.84 -18.49 8.03
CA GLY A 208 -17.30 -19.79 8.51
C GLY A 208 -17.45 -20.81 7.38
N GLU A 209 -17.89 -20.40 6.18
CA GLU A 209 -17.90 -21.29 5.01
C GLU A 209 -16.49 -21.67 4.56
N TYR A 210 -15.57 -20.69 4.45
CA TYR A 210 -14.18 -20.98 4.10
C TYR A 210 -13.52 -21.96 5.08
N GLN A 211 -13.77 -21.81 6.37
CA GLN A 211 -13.25 -22.71 7.41
C GLN A 211 -13.89 -24.09 7.36
N ARG A 212 -15.23 -24.18 7.19
CA ARG A 212 -15.93 -25.47 7.06
C ARG A 212 -15.44 -26.29 5.88
N MET A 213 -15.10 -25.62 4.77
CA MET A 213 -14.55 -26.25 3.57
C MET A 213 -13.03 -26.48 3.64
N ALA A 214 -12.39 -26.14 4.77
CA ALA A 214 -10.94 -26.24 4.99
C ALA A 214 -10.11 -25.48 3.93
N PHE A 215 -10.65 -24.37 3.41
CA PHE A 215 -9.94 -23.50 2.47
C PHE A 215 -8.97 -22.54 3.18
N ILE A 216 -9.29 -22.17 4.42
CA ILE A 216 -8.46 -21.33 5.28
C ILE A 216 -8.48 -21.84 6.72
N THR A 217 -7.44 -21.52 7.48
CA THR A 217 -7.41 -21.69 8.95
C THR A 217 -8.20 -20.57 9.63
N ASP A 218 -7.94 -19.32 9.23
CA ASP A 218 -8.55 -18.12 9.78
C ASP A 218 -8.53 -16.98 8.76
N GLY A 219 -9.06 -15.81 9.15
CA GLY A 219 -9.17 -14.64 8.28
C GLY A 219 -7.84 -14.05 7.80
N SER A 220 -6.68 -14.44 8.36
CA SER A 220 -5.38 -13.97 7.89
C SER A 220 -5.00 -14.47 6.48
N GLU A 221 -5.66 -15.54 6.01
CA GLU A 221 -5.47 -16.13 4.67
C GLU A 221 -6.47 -15.59 3.63
N ILE A 222 -7.17 -14.50 3.96
CA ILE A 222 -7.96 -13.68 3.04
C ILE A 222 -7.13 -12.45 2.65
N TRP A 223 -6.71 -12.35 1.39
CA TRP A 223 -5.80 -11.31 0.91
C TRP A 223 -6.48 -10.27 0.03
N TRP A 224 -7.65 -9.82 0.45
CA TRP A 224 -8.38 -8.75 -0.22
C TRP A 224 -7.62 -7.42 -0.20
N ASP A 225 -7.90 -6.59 -1.19
CA ASP A 225 -7.30 -5.26 -1.37
C ASP A 225 -7.66 -4.28 -0.23
N ILE A 226 -8.79 -4.53 0.43
CA ILE A 226 -9.20 -3.93 1.71
C ILE A 226 -9.93 -4.99 2.53
N ARG A 227 -9.73 -5.03 3.84
CA ARG A 227 -10.39 -6.03 4.70
C ARG A 227 -10.59 -5.55 6.14
N PRO A 228 -11.51 -6.17 6.90
CA PRO A 228 -11.44 -6.10 8.36
C PRO A 228 -10.16 -6.82 8.80
N SER A 229 -9.39 -6.20 9.70
CA SER A 229 -8.20 -6.88 10.22
C SER A 229 -8.62 -8.09 11.05
N HIS A 230 -7.96 -9.22 10.79
CA HIS A 230 -8.18 -10.45 11.56
C HIS A 230 -7.76 -10.29 13.04
N LYS A 231 -6.75 -9.44 13.31
CA LYS A 231 -6.12 -9.30 14.63
C LYS A 231 -6.54 -8.04 15.36
N PHE A 232 -6.79 -6.96 14.63
CA PHE A 232 -7.01 -5.64 15.20
C PHE A 232 -8.43 -5.14 14.92
N PRO A 233 -8.99 -4.28 15.77
CA PRO A 233 -10.31 -3.68 15.53
C PRO A 233 -10.23 -2.57 14.47
N THR A 234 -9.68 -2.88 13.30
CA THR A 234 -9.43 -1.92 12.22
C THR A 234 -10.02 -2.39 10.89
N VAL A 235 -10.18 -1.47 9.95
CA VAL A 235 -10.19 -1.78 8.50
C VAL A 235 -8.77 -1.54 7.99
N GLU A 236 -8.28 -2.46 7.17
CA GLU A 236 -6.91 -2.50 6.68
C GLU A 236 -6.94 -2.30 5.16
N LEU A 237 -6.39 -1.18 4.70
CA LEU A 237 -6.15 -0.89 3.28
C LEU A 237 -4.85 -1.59 2.84
N ARG A 238 -4.89 -2.45 1.83
CA ARG A 238 -3.76 -3.29 1.40
C ARG A 238 -3.40 -3.17 -0.09
N ILE A 239 -4.13 -2.33 -0.80
CA ILE A 239 -4.01 -2.16 -2.25
C ILE A 239 -2.78 -1.35 -2.66
N CYS A 240 -2.20 -0.58 -1.73
CA CYS A 240 -1.16 0.38 -2.04
C CYS A 240 0.18 -0.28 -2.35
N ASP A 241 0.86 0.28 -3.34
CA ASP A 241 2.29 0.09 -3.49
C ASP A 241 3.03 0.82 -2.35
N THR A 242 4.25 0.37 -2.02
CA THR A 242 5.15 1.08 -1.10
C THR A 242 5.66 2.34 -1.79
N CYS A 243 5.43 3.50 -1.18
CA CYS A 243 5.87 4.78 -1.73
C CYS A 243 7.30 5.10 -1.27
N PRO A 244 8.26 5.35 -2.17
CA PRO A 244 9.62 5.73 -1.75
C PRO A 244 9.63 7.07 -1.00
N ALA A 245 8.86 8.07 -1.44
CA ALA A 245 8.77 9.35 -0.73
C ALA A 245 7.74 9.30 0.42
N ILE A 246 8.12 9.77 1.61
CA ILE A 246 7.20 9.86 2.77
C ILE A 246 5.98 10.74 2.48
N GLU A 247 6.13 11.83 1.73
CA GLU A 247 4.99 12.71 1.43
C GLU A 247 3.92 11.99 0.60
N ASP A 248 4.31 11.08 -0.31
CA ASP A 248 3.40 10.26 -1.10
C ASP A 248 2.68 9.24 -0.17
N ALA A 249 3.40 8.60 0.75
CA ALA A 249 2.82 7.71 1.75
C ALA A 249 1.83 8.45 2.68
N MET A 250 2.18 9.66 3.15
CA MET A 250 1.31 10.44 4.03
C MET A 250 0.06 10.98 3.32
N CYS A 251 0.14 11.22 2.01
CA CYS A 251 -1.03 11.52 1.19
C CYS A 251 -2.06 10.37 1.22
N ILE A 252 -1.60 9.12 1.11
CA ILE A 252 -2.46 7.93 1.18
C ILE A 252 -3.12 7.85 2.56
N VAL A 253 -2.35 8.02 3.64
CA VAL A 253 -2.86 7.99 5.02
C VAL A 253 -3.91 9.07 5.23
N ALA A 254 -3.66 10.31 4.78
CA ALA A 254 -4.59 11.43 4.94
C ALA A 254 -5.88 11.25 4.12
N LEU A 255 -5.77 10.78 2.88
CA LEU A 255 -6.93 10.47 2.04
C LEU A 255 -7.79 9.37 2.67
N TYR A 256 -7.15 8.30 3.15
CA TYR A 256 -7.84 7.18 3.77
C TYR A 256 -8.55 7.59 5.07
N ALA A 257 -7.86 8.32 5.95
CA ALA A 257 -8.43 8.82 7.20
C ALA A 257 -9.62 9.78 6.95
N SER A 258 -9.48 10.69 5.97
CA SER A 258 -10.54 11.64 5.61
C SER A 258 -11.76 10.91 5.05
N LEU A 259 -11.58 9.97 4.11
CA LEU A 259 -12.66 9.14 3.58
C LEU A 259 -13.38 8.35 4.68
N ILE A 260 -12.64 7.73 5.60
CA ILE A 260 -13.23 7.00 6.73
C ILE A 260 -14.09 7.92 7.59
N ARG A 261 -13.57 9.12 7.93
CA ARG A 261 -14.30 10.08 8.75
C ARG A 261 -15.61 10.49 8.07
N THR A 262 -15.53 10.88 6.79
CA THR A 262 -16.70 11.26 5.99
C THR A 262 -17.72 10.13 5.87
N LEU A 263 -17.27 8.91 5.55
CA LEU A 263 -18.15 7.75 5.36
C LEU A 263 -18.75 7.27 6.69
N ALA A 264 -18.02 7.31 7.79
CA ALA A 264 -18.55 6.94 9.11
C ALA A 264 -19.61 7.93 9.60
N ARG A 265 -19.47 9.24 9.32
CA ARG A 265 -20.54 10.22 9.54
C ARG A 265 -21.78 9.88 8.70
N ARG A 266 -21.58 9.66 7.39
CA ARG A 266 -22.67 9.31 6.47
C ARG A 266 -23.37 8.01 6.86
N ASP A 267 -22.65 7.01 7.39
CA ASP A 267 -23.22 5.78 7.93
C ASP A 267 -24.20 6.06 9.08
N ARG A 268 -23.82 6.92 10.05
CA ARG A 268 -24.70 7.32 11.17
C ARG A 268 -25.98 8.00 10.70
N GLU A 269 -25.92 8.69 9.56
CA GLU A 269 -27.05 9.38 8.93
C GLU A 269 -27.87 8.47 8.01
N GLY A 270 -27.44 7.21 7.79
CA GLY A 270 -28.06 6.30 6.81
C GLY A 270 -27.88 6.77 5.35
N ALA A 271 -26.82 7.52 5.09
CA ALA A 271 -26.56 8.24 3.84
C ALA A 271 -25.26 7.79 3.14
N LEU A 272 -24.83 6.55 3.36
CA LEU A 272 -23.72 5.98 2.59
C LEU A 272 -24.02 6.02 1.09
N PRO A 273 -23.01 6.30 0.25
CA PRO A 273 -23.24 6.43 -1.17
C PRO A 273 -23.55 5.06 -1.79
N PRO A 274 -24.33 5.00 -2.89
CA PRO A 274 -24.73 3.73 -3.50
C PRO A 274 -23.52 2.97 -4.05
N GLU A 275 -23.46 1.68 -3.77
CA GLU A 275 -22.36 0.81 -4.17
C GLU A 275 -22.36 0.56 -5.69
N PRO A 276 -21.23 0.77 -6.39
CA PRO A 276 -21.11 0.34 -7.77
C PRO A 276 -20.99 -1.20 -7.84
N PRO A 277 -21.34 -1.83 -8.98
CA PRO A 277 -21.07 -3.25 -9.18
C PRO A 277 -19.58 -3.55 -8.99
N THR A 278 -19.25 -4.65 -8.32
CA THR A 278 -17.86 -5.05 -8.05
C THR A 278 -17.06 -5.17 -9.34
N GLU A 279 -17.69 -5.62 -10.42
CA GLU A 279 -17.10 -5.77 -11.75
C GLU A 279 -16.58 -4.44 -12.31
N ILE A 280 -17.29 -3.33 -12.06
CA ILE A 280 -16.86 -2.00 -12.47
C ILE A 280 -15.67 -1.53 -11.63
N ILE A 281 -15.67 -1.83 -10.32
CA ILE A 281 -14.52 -1.51 -9.45
C ILE A 281 -13.29 -2.29 -9.90
N VAL A 282 -13.44 -3.57 -10.27
CA VAL A 282 -12.34 -4.43 -10.77
C VAL A 282 -11.79 -3.88 -12.09
N GLU A 283 -12.64 -3.45 -13.02
CA GLU A 283 -12.20 -2.81 -14.26
C GLU A 283 -11.44 -1.50 -13.97
N ASN A 284 -11.96 -0.67 -13.07
CA ASN A 284 -11.31 0.56 -12.63
C ASN A 284 -9.96 0.30 -11.96
N LYS A 285 -9.86 -0.75 -11.14
CA LYS A 285 -8.61 -1.22 -10.54
C LYS A 285 -7.59 -1.58 -11.63
N TRP A 286 -8.00 -2.35 -12.64
CA TRP A 286 -7.11 -2.72 -13.74
C TRP A 286 -6.59 -1.49 -14.52
N LEU A 287 -7.49 -0.53 -14.83
CA LEU A 287 -7.12 0.73 -15.49
C LEU A 287 -6.11 1.54 -14.66
N ALA A 288 -6.35 1.67 -13.35
CA ALA A 288 -5.45 2.36 -12.44
C ALA A 288 -4.09 1.64 -12.32
N GLN A 289 -4.05 0.30 -12.28
CA GLN A 289 -2.79 -0.45 -12.30
C GLN A 289 -1.99 -0.19 -13.58
N ARG A 290 -2.68 -0.18 -14.73
CA ARG A 290 -2.06 -0.07 -16.04
C ARG A 290 -1.56 1.34 -16.34
N TYR A 291 -2.34 2.36 -16.00
CA TYR A 291 -2.11 3.74 -16.44
C TYR A 291 -1.80 4.71 -15.29
N GLY A 292 -1.90 4.28 -14.04
CA GLY A 292 -1.64 5.14 -12.88
C GLY A 292 -2.51 6.39 -12.89
N MET A 293 -1.90 7.55 -12.68
CA MET A 293 -2.57 8.86 -12.67
C MET A 293 -3.18 9.29 -14.01
N LEU A 294 -2.81 8.63 -15.12
CA LEU A 294 -3.37 8.90 -16.45
C LEU A 294 -4.61 8.04 -16.76
N ALA A 295 -5.06 7.21 -15.82
CA ALA A 295 -6.25 6.39 -15.99
C ALA A 295 -7.53 7.24 -15.94
N PHE A 296 -8.55 6.76 -16.64
CA PHE A 296 -9.93 7.11 -16.38
C PHE A 296 -10.62 5.95 -15.65
N LEU A 297 -11.68 6.26 -14.91
CA LEU A 297 -12.51 5.32 -14.18
C LEU A 297 -13.93 5.37 -14.73
N GLY A 298 -14.61 4.22 -14.80
CA GLY A 298 -16.05 4.17 -14.97
C GLY A 298 -16.76 4.79 -13.77
N ASP A 299 -17.65 5.76 -14.03
CA ASP A 299 -18.43 6.48 -13.02
C ASP A 299 -19.91 6.12 -13.13
N THR A 300 -20.36 5.26 -12.22
CA THR A 300 -21.77 4.83 -12.14
C THR A 300 -22.69 5.93 -11.60
N ARG A 301 -22.17 6.98 -10.97
CA ARG A 301 -22.99 8.11 -10.47
C ARG A 301 -23.41 9.01 -11.62
N ARG A 302 -22.49 9.30 -12.53
CA ARG A 302 -22.71 10.18 -13.69
C ARG A 302 -23.12 9.41 -14.96
N GLY A 303 -22.96 8.08 -14.98
CA GLY A 303 -23.28 7.24 -16.14
C GLY A 303 -22.27 7.39 -17.29
N GLY A 304 -20.98 7.44 -16.96
CA GLY A 304 -19.91 7.68 -17.92
C GLY A 304 -18.53 7.29 -17.40
N ARG A 305 -17.53 8.12 -17.70
CA ARG A 305 -16.16 7.99 -17.16
C ARG A 305 -15.67 9.31 -16.58
N ILE A 306 -14.71 9.23 -15.67
CA ILE A 306 -14.01 10.37 -15.07
C ILE A 306 -12.51 10.10 -15.03
N ASP A 307 -11.68 11.09 -15.30
CA ASP A 307 -10.23 10.94 -15.17
C ASP A 307 -9.87 10.91 -13.68
N ILE A 308 -8.89 10.08 -13.28
CA ILE A 308 -8.47 9.98 -11.85
C ILE A 308 -8.08 11.36 -11.30
N ALA A 309 -7.43 12.19 -12.14
CA ALA A 309 -7.03 13.54 -11.78
C ALA A 309 -8.23 14.42 -11.40
N ASP A 310 -9.31 14.37 -12.18
CA ASP A 310 -10.52 15.15 -11.94
C ASP A 310 -11.26 14.63 -10.70
N GLU A 311 -11.40 13.31 -10.55
CA GLU A 311 -12.03 12.70 -9.38
C GLU A 311 -11.28 13.07 -8.09
N LEU A 312 -9.94 13.04 -8.11
CA LEU A 312 -9.14 13.46 -6.95
C LEU A 312 -9.29 14.95 -6.64
N GLN A 313 -9.37 15.81 -7.66
CA GLN A 313 -9.58 17.23 -7.46
C GLN A 313 -10.92 17.51 -6.77
N GLU A 314 -12.01 16.92 -7.28
CA GLU A 314 -13.32 17.03 -6.66
C GLU A 314 -13.34 16.45 -5.24
N LEU A 315 -12.68 15.30 -5.04
CA LEU A 315 -12.66 14.61 -3.76
C LEU A 315 -11.87 15.38 -2.69
N VAL A 316 -10.80 16.09 -3.05
CA VAL A 316 -10.07 16.98 -2.12
C VAL A 316 -10.99 18.08 -1.60
N ASP A 317 -11.82 18.66 -2.46
CA ASP A 317 -12.76 19.70 -2.07
C ASP A 317 -13.91 19.11 -1.21
N GLU A 318 -14.40 17.92 -1.55
CA GLU A 318 -15.41 17.20 -0.76
C GLU A 318 -14.92 16.85 0.66
N LEU A 319 -13.66 16.45 0.79
CA LEU A 319 -13.05 16.00 2.05
C LEU A 319 -12.42 17.14 2.86
N ALA A 320 -12.51 18.39 2.42
CA ALA A 320 -11.79 19.51 3.03
C ALA A 320 -12.15 19.73 4.51
N GLU A 321 -13.43 19.60 4.88
CA GLU A 321 -13.89 19.74 6.27
C GLU A 321 -13.31 18.63 7.16
N ASP A 322 -13.40 17.38 6.71
CA ASP A 322 -12.92 16.22 7.47
C ASP A 322 -11.40 16.18 7.58
N ALA A 323 -10.69 16.57 6.52
CA ALA A 323 -9.24 16.72 6.56
C ALA A 323 -8.81 17.81 7.56
N SER A 324 -9.60 18.89 7.69
CA SER A 324 -9.33 19.95 8.66
C SER A 324 -9.60 19.53 10.09
N ALA A 325 -10.67 18.78 10.32
CA ALA A 325 -10.92 18.17 11.62
C ALA A 325 -9.80 17.19 12.04
N LEU A 326 -9.16 16.52 11.07
CA LEU A 326 -8.05 15.60 11.29
C LEU A 326 -6.66 16.29 11.28
N GLY A 327 -6.59 17.58 10.95
CA GLY A 327 -5.33 18.33 10.81
C GLY A 327 -4.39 17.78 9.75
N CYS A 328 -4.93 17.26 8.63
CA CYS A 328 -4.18 16.61 7.56
C CYS A 328 -4.42 17.20 6.17
N GLU A 329 -4.87 18.47 6.08
CA GLU A 329 -5.20 19.13 4.82
C GLU A 329 -3.97 19.24 3.90
N ARG A 330 -2.78 19.44 4.48
CA ARG A 330 -1.54 19.54 3.72
C ARG A 330 -1.21 18.20 3.05
N GLU A 331 -1.29 17.12 3.82
CA GLU A 331 -1.10 15.75 3.36
C GLU A 331 -2.14 15.36 2.31
N LEU A 332 -3.42 15.67 2.53
CA LEU A 332 -4.48 15.39 1.56
C LEU A 332 -4.24 16.14 0.24
N ARG A 333 -3.90 17.43 0.30
CA ARG A 333 -3.63 18.25 -0.89
C ARG A 333 -2.38 17.80 -1.66
N HIS A 334 -1.53 16.97 -1.08
CA HIS A 334 -0.37 16.39 -1.79
C HIS A 334 -0.80 15.50 -2.96
N CYS A 335 -2.03 14.95 -2.97
CA CYS A 335 -2.54 14.21 -4.13
C CYS A 335 -2.53 15.06 -5.41
N LEU A 336 -2.81 16.36 -5.30
CA LEU A 336 -2.78 17.30 -6.43
C LEU A 336 -1.36 17.56 -6.93
N LYS A 337 -0.35 17.36 -6.07
CA LYS A 337 1.05 17.37 -6.49
C LYS A 337 1.37 16.11 -7.29
N ILE A 338 0.95 14.93 -6.81
CA ILE A 338 1.11 13.66 -7.54
C ILE A 338 0.38 13.70 -8.89
N VAL A 339 -0.82 14.30 -8.97
CA VAL A 339 -1.53 14.53 -10.26
C VAL A 339 -0.68 15.31 -11.26
N ARG A 340 0.05 16.34 -10.80
CA ARG A 340 0.84 17.22 -11.68
C ARG A 340 2.20 16.65 -12.03
N GLU A 341 2.84 15.96 -11.09
CA GLU A 341 4.24 15.54 -11.19
C GLU A 341 4.39 14.03 -11.49
N GLY A 342 3.30 13.27 -11.40
CA GLY A 342 3.32 11.82 -11.51
C GLY A 342 3.66 11.11 -10.19
N SER A 343 3.34 9.82 -10.16
CA SER A 343 3.69 8.87 -9.10
C SER A 343 5.18 8.48 -9.14
N SER A 344 5.65 7.69 -8.17
CA SER A 344 7.00 7.12 -8.24
C SER A 344 7.23 6.32 -9.52
N ALA A 345 6.24 5.56 -9.98
CA ALA A 345 6.33 4.80 -11.22
C ALA A 345 6.57 5.70 -12.45
N ASP A 346 6.02 6.91 -12.46
CA ASP A 346 6.29 7.90 -13.52
C ASP A 346 7.74 8.36 -13.49
N ARG A 347 8.23 8.78 -12.31
CA ARG A 347 9.61 9.26 -12.12
C ARG A 347 10.66 8.19 -12.47
N GLN A 348 10.41 6.93 -12.08
CA GLN A 348 11.28 5.80 -12.42
C GLN A 348 11.35 5.56 -13.93
N LEU A 349 10.19 5.57 -14.63
CA LEU A 349 10.13 5.36 -16.07
C LEU A 349 10.77 6.51 -16.85
N ASP A 350 10.54 7.75 -16.41
CA ASP A 350 11.10 8.94 -17.04
C ASP A 350 12.62 8.96 -16.92
N LEU A 351 13.18 8.67 -15.73
CA LEU A 351 14.62 8.54 -15.54
C LEU A 351 15.20 7.45 -16.43
N TYR A 352 14.64 6.24 -16.39
CA TYR A 352 15.12 5.12 -17.21
C TYR A 352 15.16 5.48 -18.70
N ARG A 353 14.07 6.04 -19.23
CA ARG A 353 13.96 6.40 -20.65
C ARG A 353 14.90 7.54 -21.02
N LEU A 354 15.07 8.52 -20.14
CA LEU A 354 16.04 9.61 -20.34
C LEU A 354 17.46 9.05 -20.47
N ARG A 355 17.88 8.16 -19.56
CA ARG A 355 19.22 7.56 -19.59
C ARG A 355 19.47 6.74 -20.85
N LEU A 356 18.45 6.03 -21.35
CA LEU A 356 18.55 5.36 -22.65
C LEU A 356 18.75 6.33 -23.82
N VAL A 357 18.05 7.48 -23.83
CA VAL A 357 18.23 8.53 -24.85
C VAL A 357 19.63 9.13 -24.79
N GLU A 358 20.19 9.26 -23.58
CA GLU A 358 21.57 9.74 -23.35
C GLU A 358 22.64 8.69 -23.70
N GLY A 359 22.24 7.47 -24.08
CA GLY A 359 23.13 6.41 -24.56
C GLY A 359 23.61 5.43 -23.48
N ALA A 360 23.04 5.46 -22.27
CA ALA A 360 23.33 4.48 -21.24
C ALA A 360 22.88 3.07 -21.67
N ALA A 361 23.59 2.04 -21.20
CA ALA A 361 23.11 0.67 -21.35
C ALA A 361 21.87 0.44 -20.48
N LYS A 362 21.02 -0.55 -20.82
CA LYS A 362 19.81 -0.86 -20.04
C LYS A 362 20.10 -1.14 -18.57
N ASP A 363 21.11 -1.96 -18.30
CA ASP A 363 21.48 -2.34 -16.93
C ASP A 363 21.99 -1.13 -16.14
N GLU A 364 22.71 -0.20 -16.78
CA GLU A 364 23.16 1.05 -16.17
C GLU A 364 21.96 1.94 -15.81
N ALA A 365 21.05 2.14 -16.76
CA ALA A 365 19.84 2.95 -16.53
C ALA A 365 18.96 2.37 -15.41
N LEU A 366 18.84 1.04 -15.31
CA LEU A 366 18.08 0.38 -14.25
C LEU A 366 18.74 0.51 -12.87
N ARG A 367 20.07 0.49 -12.80
CA ARG A 367 20.80 0.75 -11.54
C ARG A 367 20.60 2.19 -11.08
N GLU A 368 20.58 3.15 -12.00
CA GLU A 368 20.28 4.55 -11.66
C GLU A 368 18.83 4.75 -11.18
N VAL A 369 17.88 3.96 -11.66
CA VAL A 369 16.52 3.91 -11.08
C VAL A 369 16.56 3.42 -9.63
N VAL A 370 17.38 2.41 -9.31
CA VAL A 370 17.57 1.98 -7.91
C VAL A 370 18.21 3.09 -7.08
N ASP A 371 19.21 3.81 -7.61
CA ASP A 371 19.82 4.95 -6.89
C ASP A 371 18.80 6.07 -6.61
N LEU A 372 17.89 6.36 -7.56
CA LEU A 372 16.76 7.27 -7.33
C LEU A 372 15.88 6.79 -6.18
N LEU A 373 15.52 5.51 -6.16
CA LEU A 373 14.69 4.92 -5.11
C LEU A 373 15.38 4.95 -3.74
N VAL A 374 16.68 4.67 -3.67
CA VAL A 374 17.46 4.80 -2.43
C VAL A 374 17.41 6.24 -1.92
N SER A 375 17.62 7.21 -2.81
CA SER A 375 17.59 8.64 -2.49
C SER A 375 16.22 9.09 -1.98
N GLU A 376 15.13 8.73 -2.67
CA GLU A 376 13.77 9.10 -2.25
C GLU A 376 13.38 8.43 -0.92
N THR A 377 13.79 7.17 -0.71
CA THR A 377 13.48 6.40 0.51
C THR A 377 14.17 6.96 1.74
N GLY A 378 15.45 7.36 1.60
CA GLY A 378 16.24 8.00 2.66
C GLY A 378 15.98 9.51 2.80
N GLY A 379 15.23 10.12 1.88
CA GLY A 379 15.02 11.56 1.82
C GLY A 379 14.09 12.07 2.93
N ASN A 380 14.49 13.19 3.55
CA ASN A 380 13.70 13.90 4.57
C ASN A 380 13.33 13.07 5.83
N LEU A 381 14.16 12.07 6.16
CA LEU A 381 14.04 11.24 7.37
C LEU A 381 14.40 11.97 8.67
#